data_AF-A0A5C8BFM4-F1
#
_entry.id   AF-A0A5C8BFM4-F1
#
_cell.length_a   1.000
_cell.length_b   1.000
_cell.length_c   1.000
_cell.angle_alpha   90.00
_cell.angle_beta   90.00
_cell.angle_gamma   90.00
#
_symmetry.space_group_name_H-M   'P 1'
#
loop_
_entity.id
_entity.type
_entity.pdbx_description
1 polymer ?
#
loop_
_entity_poly.entity_id
_entity_poly.type
_entity_poly.pdbx_seq_one_letter_code
_entity_poly.pdbx_strand_id
1 'polypeptide(L)'
;MLKNYKLMLIISTYFTVAAADCKLQISDFSFQNQQPFSSYAKGKWGYKANQFSLNSEQQQCATNPDWSRQRLLAAADYWIKQKLNYCHHHTPDFRTTDRQILKQQTTGDEFCANNLNLANNQFNGQQIRWNYSGVGNETITNWQNNKMWYGFDCSDFTAWLYNFGLGIFFTPSIYLQAGLIAVDDGRSPNMQRSAGNFQNGMAPGKLLCRDGSLEQNESCTSGYFSTIDKNGLKTIQLTDKDYAHLNAGDLMYVGATQHDFNGLANGQNIVTHAYMWTGKKIGNGINQVPISIIAPHKPYEQDSCKPQAGQWVIIDSTYQGPDYRAFCSYYSKNIWGVRRVIR
;
A
#
# COMPACT_ATOMS: atom_id res chain seq x y z
N MET A 1 43.44 53.53 43.58
CA MET A 1 43.04 53.12 42.22
C MET A 1 42.51 51.70 42.26
N LEU A 2 41.19 51.51 42.40
CA LEU A 2 40.54 50.19 42.41
C LEU A 2 39.78 50.02 41.08
N LYS A 3 40.17 49.01 40.30
CA LYS A 3 39.60 48.71 38.98
C LYS A 3 38.27 47.98 39.13
N ASN A 4 37.22 48.54 38.55
CA ASN A 4 35.92 47.89 38.32
C ASN A 4 36.05 46.83 37.22
N TYR A 5 35.75 45.57 37.52
CA TYR A 5 35.45 44.56 36.51
C TYR A 5 33.94 44.33 36.46
N LYS A 6 33.31 44.78 35.38
CA LYS A 6 31.94 44.41 35.03
C LYS A 6 31.95 42.97 34.51
N LEU A 7 31.39 42.06 35.28
CA LEU A 7 31.10 40.69 34.84
C LEU A 7 29.88 40.73 33.91
N MET A 8 30.11 40.51 32.62
CA MET A 8 29.05 40.42 31.62
C MET A 8 28.49 38.99 31.62
N LEU A 9 27.30 38.82 32.21
CA LEU A 9 26.60 37.54 32.27
C LEU A 9 25.98 37.26 30.89
N ILE A 10 26.60 36.38 30.11
CA ILE A 10 26.01 35.87 28.86
C ILE A 10 24.97 34.82 29.26
N ILE A 11 23.69 35.20 29.25
CA ILE A 11 22.58 34.27 29.38
C ILE A 11 22.42 33.58 28.02
N SER A 12 23.03 32.40 27.89
CA SER A 12 22.76 31.50 26.77
C SER A 12 21.38 30.87 26.96
N THR A 13 20.38 31.39 26.26
CA THR A 13 19.05 30.77 26.20
C THR A 13 19.14 29.50 25.36
N TYR A 14 19.40 28.38 26.01
CA TYR A 14 19.15 27.07 25.42
C TYR A 14 17.64 26.90 25.27
N PHE A 15 17.12 27.12 24.05
CA PHE A 15 15.80 26.61 23.69
C PHE A 15 15.88 25.09 23.72
N THR A 16 15.41 24.48 24.80
CA THR A 16 15.06 23.06 24.79
C THR A 16 13.87 22.92 23.86
N VAL A 17 14.12 22.48 22.63
CA VAL A 17 13.06 21.96 21.76
C VAL A 17 12.45 20.81 22.56
N ALA A 18 11.21 20.97 23.02
CA ALA A 18 10.50 19.89 23.69
C ALA A 18 10.53 18.67 22.75
N ALA A 19 11.05 17.55 23.24
CA ALA A 19 11.09 16.33 22.44
C ALA A 19 9.66 16.00 21.99
N ALA A 20 9.47 15.79 20.68
CA ALA A 20 8.16 15.45 20.14
C ALA A 20 7.59 14.21 20.86
N ASP A 21 6.34 14.27 21.31
CA ASP A 21 5.63 13.07 21.75
C ASP A 21 5.22 12.27 20.52
N CYS A 22 6.14 11.40 20.10
CA CYS A 22 5.95 10.61 18.89
C CYS A 22 4.70 9.74 18.92
N LYS A 23 4.16 9.38 20.08
CA LYS A 23 2.90 8.61 20.14
C LYS A 23 1.71 9.41 19.62
N LEU A 24 1.65 10.72 19.94
CA LEU A 24 0.60 11.61 19.45
C LEU A 24 0.69 11.81 17.93
N GLN A 25 1.92 11.77 17.40
CA GLN A 25 2.19 11.96 15.97
C GLN A 25 1.92 10.71 15.11
N ILE A 26 1.57 9.55 15.67
CA ILE A 26 1.32 8.33 14.86
C ILE A 26 0.08 8.49 13.97
N SER A 27 -1.03 8.97 14.53
CA SER A 27 -2.32 9.08 13.84
C SER A 27 -2.74 10.52 13.56
N ASP A 28 -1.90 11.50 13.88
CA ASP A 28 -2.14 12.89 13.49
C ASP A 28 -1.81 13.09 12.00
N PHE A 29 -2.87 13.23 11.21
CA PHE A 29 -2.81 13.56 9.79
C PHE A 29 -3.31 14.98 9.48
N SER A 30 -3.43 15.85 10.50
CA SER A 30 -3.92 17.22 10.33
C SER A 30 -3.05 18.01 9.35
N PHE A 31 -1.73 17.88 9.45
CA PHE A 31 -0.77 18.50 8.54
C PHE A 31 -0.87 17.93 7.13
N GLN A 32 -0.94 16.60 6.98
CA GLN A 32 -1.09 15.94 5.68
C GLN A 32 -2.38 16.41 4.99
N ASN A 33 -3.49 16.48 5.71
CA ASN A 33 -4.79 16.89 5.17
C ASN A 33 -4.84 18.34 4.66
N GLN A 34 -3.86 19.19 5.03
CA GLN A 34 -3.76 20.57 4.55
C GLN A 34 -2.88 20.70 3.29
N GLN A 35 -2.12 19.67 2.94
CA GLN A 35 -1.21 19.73 1.81
C GLN A 35 -1.95 19.58 0.48
N PRO A 36 -1.49 20.27 -0.58
CA PRO A 36 -2.11 20.16 -1.88
C PRO A 36 -1.87 18.77 -2.45
N PHE A 37 -2.93 18.13 -2.93
CA PHE A 37 -2.87 16.78 -3.45
C PHE A 37 -2.25 16.68 -4.85
N SER A 38 -2.14 17.75 -5.66
CA SER A 38 -1.55 17.68 -7.01
C SER A 38 -0.80 18.93 -7.49
N SER A 39 0.09 18.71 -8.44
CA SER A 39 0.60 19.68 -9.40
C SER A 39 0.12 19.21 -10.76
N TYR A 40 -0.39 20.14 -11.57
CA TYR A 40 -1.19 19.87 -12.77
C TYR A 40 -0.38 19.10 -13.83
N ALA A 41 -0.45 17.78 -13.79
CA ALA A 41 -0.04 16.91 -14.90
C ALA A 41 -1.14 15.86 -15.08
N LYS A 42 -1.97 16.08 -16.09
CA LYS A 42 -3.03 15.16 -16.52
C LYS A 42 -2.35 13.86 -16.99
N GLY A 43 -2.28 12.86 -16.13
CA GLY A 43 -1.96 11.50 -16.54
C GLY A 43 -3.14 10.89 -17.30
N LYS A 44 -2.91 9.73 -17.94
CA LYS A 44 -3.99 8.96 -18.59
C LYS A 44 -5.06 8.45 -17.59
N TRP A 45 -4.76 8.46 -16.29
CA TRP A 45 -5.47 7.68 -15.25
C TRP A 45 -5.82 8.49 -13.98
N GLY A 46 -5.77 9.82 -14.05
CA GLY A 46 -6.02 10.71 -12.91
C GLY A 46 -4.88 11.68 -12.62
N TYR A 47 -5.02 12.44 -11.53
CA TYR A 47 -4.00 13.39 -11.09
C TYR A 47 -2.86 12.66 -10.38
N LYS A 48 -1.63 13.05 -10.69
CA LYS A 48 -0.47 12.60 -9.93
C LYS A 48 -0.50 13.22 -8.53
N ALA A 49 -0.44 12.39 -7.50
CA ALA A 49 -0.28 12.87 -6.13
C ALA A 49 1.01 13.69 -6.00
N ASN A 50 0.94 14.84 -5.34
CA ASN A 50 2.15 15.53 -4.87
C ASN A 50 2.87 14.66 -3.85
N GLN A 51 4.18 14.82 -3.74
CA GLN A 51 4.90 14.28 -2.60
C GLN A 51 4.51 15.06 -1.34
N PHE A 52 4.00 14.34 -0.33
CA PHE A 52 3.65 14.92 0.95
C PHE A 52 4.93 15.14 1.78
N SER A 53 4.94 16.22 2.54
CA SER A 53 5.93 16.49 3.57
C SER A 53 5.45 16.00 4.93
N LEU A 54 6.39 15.67 5.80
CA LEU A 54 6.16 15.56 7.23
C LEU A 54 6.42 16.92 7.89
N ASN A 55 5.68 17.26 8.94
CA ASN A 55 6.01 18.43 9.77
C ASN A 55 7.26 18.15 10.62
N SER A 56 7.82 19.18 11.28
CA SER A 56 9.09 19.03 12.02
C SER A 56 9.05 17.96 13.13
N GLU A 57 7.93 17.81 13.84
CA GLU A 57 7.78 16.77 14.88
C GLU A 57 7.72 15.37 14.26
N GLN A 58 6.94 15.20 13.20
CA GLN A 58 6.84 13.95 12.44
C GLN A 58 8.17 13.55 11.82
N GLN A 59 8.96 14.51 11.32
CA GLN A 59 10.31 14.27 10.80
C GLN A 59 11.25 13.76 11.90
N GLN A 60 11.18 14.32 13.11
CA GLN A 60 11.96 13.82 14.26
C GLN A 60 11.56 12.38 14.60
N CYS A 61 10.26 12.09 14.63
CA CYS A 61 9.76 10.75 14.94
C CYS A 61 10.04 9.71 13.86
N ALA A 62 10.11 10.11 12.59
CA ALA A 62 10.41 9.23 11.45
C ALA A 62 11.80 8.59 11.52
N THR A 63 12.71 9.12 12.35
CA THR A 63 14.01 8.49 12.62
C THR A 63 13.90 7.14 13.35
N ASN A 64 12.76 6.87 14.00
CA ASN A 64 12.45 5.57 14.57
C ASN A 64 11.64 4.73 13.57
N PRO A 65 12.15 3.58 13.09
CA PRO A 65 11.42 2.74 12.15
C PRO A 65 10.12 2.20 12.73
N ASP A 66 10.04 1.90 14.04
CA ASP A 66 8.80 1.41 14.64
C ASP A 66 7.69 2.46 14.62
N TRP A 67 8.04 3.74 14.82
CA TRP A 67 7.09 4.83 14.64
C TRP A 67 6.60 4.91 13.20
N SER A 68 7.52 4.83 12.23
CA SER A 68 7.17 4.88 10.80
C SER A 68 6.23 3.73 10.41
N ARG A 69 6.47 2.52 10.93
CA ARG A 69 5.60 1.36 10.72
C ARG A 69 4.21 1.57 11.32
N GLN A 70 4.15 2.06 12.57
CA GLN A 70 2.88 2.34 13.25
C GLN A 70 2.08 3.43 12.54
N ARG A 71 2.75 4.49 12.08
CA ARG A 71 2.11 5.58 11.32
C ARG A 71 1.58 5.11 9.98
N LEU A 72 2.30 4.22 9.29
CA LEU A 72 1.82 3.64 8.04
C LEU A 72 0.56 2.78 8.23
N LEU A 73 0.51 2.00 9.33
CA LEU A 73 -0.72 1.28 9.70
C LEU A 73 -1.86 2.25 10.06
N ALA A 74 -1.57 3.36 10.73
CA ALA A 74 -2.55 4.40 11.05
C ALA A 74 -3.05 5.11 9.78
N ALA A 75 -2.19 5.33 8.79
CA ALA A 75 -2.57 5.91 7.50
C ALA A 75 -3.53 4.99 6.75
N ALA A 76 -3.27 3.68 6.77
CA ALA A 76 -4.17 2.71 6.20
C ALA A 76 -5.51 2.65 6.92
N ASP A 77 -5.50 2.58 8.26
CA ASP A 77 -6.72 2.62 9.07
C ASP A 77 -7.54 3.89 8.78
N TYR A 78 -6.88 5.04 8.68
CA TYR A 78 -7.52 6.32 8.32
C TYR A 78 -8.26 6.21 6.98
N TRP A 79 -7.59 5.76 5.91
CA TRP A 79 -8.19 5.68 4.57
C TRP A 79 -9.24 4.58 4.42
N ILE A 80 -9.07 3.45 5.11
CA ILE A 80 -10.11 2.40 5.21
C ILE A 80 -11.36 2.99 5.89
N LYS A 81 -11.20 3.75 6.97
CA LYS A 81 -12.30 4.44 7.67
C LYS A 81 -12.92 5.56 6.86
N GLN A 82 -12.15 6.24 6.00
CA GLN A 82 -12.68 7.23 5.06
C GLN A 82 -13.52 6.59 3.92
N LYS A 83 -13.56 5.25 3.84
CA LYS A 83 -14.30 4.52 2.80
C LYS A 83 -13.81 4.83 1.39
N LEU A 84 -12.50 4.99 1.25
CA LEU A 84 -11.90 5.19 -0.07
C LEU A 84 -12.34 4.07 -1.03
N ASN A 85 -12.77 4.42 -2.24
CA ASN A 85 -13.27 3.44 -3.19
C ASN A 85 -12.13 2.61 -3.81
N TYR A 86 -12.47 1.54 -4.54
CA TYR A 86 -11.56 0.95 -5.51
C TYR A 86 -11.83 1.50 -6.89
N CYS A 87 -10.75 1.79 -7.61
CA CYS A 87 -10.80 1.93 -9.03
C CYS A 87 -9.66 1.18 -9.64
N HIS A 88 -9.96 0.31 -10.58
CA HIS A 88 -8.95 -0.23 -11.47
C HIS A 88 -8.39 0.96 -12.27
N HIS A 89 -7.16 1.38 -11.96
CA HIS A 89 -6.44 2.47 -12.63
C HIS A 89 -7.01 3.89 -12.45
N HIS A 90 -7.45 4.29 -11.26
CA HIS A 90 -7.68 5.70 -10.96
C HIS A 90 -7.02 6.15 -9.65
N THR A 91 -6.75 7.45 -9.56
CA THR A 91 -6.42 8.19 -8.33
C THR A 91 -7.36 9.41 -8.17
N PRO A 92 -7.83 9.75 -6.96
CA PRO A 92 -8.75 10.87 -6.73
C PRO A 92 -8.18 12.27 -6.86
N ASP A 93 -8.94 13.11 -7.58
CA ASP A 93 -8.99 14.55 -7.36
C ASP A 93 -9.89 14.85 -6.16
N PHE A 94 -9.45 15.80 -5.33
CA PHE A 94 -10.31 16.48 -4.37
C PHE A 94 -10.47 17.93 -4.84
N ARG A 95 -11.63 18.17 -5.47
CA ARG A 95 -12.20 19.43 -5.98
C ARG A 95 -11.81 19.79 -7.42
N THR A 96 -12.76 19.60 -8.35
CA THR A 96 -13.18 20.67 -9.29
C THR A 96 -14.68 20.57 -9.64
N THR A 97 -15.27 21.70 -10.00
CA THR A 97 -16.70 21.96 -10.24
C THR A 97 -17.20 21.63 -11.65
N ASP A 98 -16.40 21.01 -12.52
CA ASP A 98 -16.75 20.91 -13.95
C ASP A 98 -17.21 19.53 -14.40
N ARG A 99 -18.53 19.38 -14.37
CA ARG A 99 -19.33 18.25 -14.86
C ARG A 99 -19.16 17.93 -16.36
N GLN A 100 -18.43 18.75 -17.13
CA GLN A 100 -18.39 18.64 -18.59
C GLN A 100 -17.21 17.83 -19.15
N ILE A 101 -16.20 17.48 -18.35
CA ILE A 101 -14.99 16.76 -18.83
C ILE A 101 -15.20 15.22 -18.88
N LEU A 102 -16.27 14.71 -18.27
CA LEU A 102 -16.55 13.28 -18.07
C LEU A 102 -17.01 12.50 -19.32
N LYS A 103 -17.13 13.13 -20.50
CA LYS A 103 -17.69 12.49 -21.71
C LYS A 103 -16.68 11.88 -22.69
N GLN A 104 -15.37 11.97 -22.46
CA GLN A 104 -14.38 11.67 -23.52
C GLN A 104 -13.32 10.60 -23.21
N GLN A 105 -13.43 9.82 -22.13
CA GLN A 105 -12.40 8.81 -21.79
C GLN A 105 -12.88 7.36 -21.77
N THR A 106 -14.05 7.05 -22.35
CA THR A 106 -14.54 5.67 -22.42
C THR A 106 -14.02 4.94 -23.66
N THR A 107 -12.92 4.20 -23.55
CA THR A 107 -12.74 2.93 -24.29
C THR A 107 -11.72 2.03 -23.57
N GLY A 108 -12.21 1.18 -22.67
CA GLY A 108 -11.45 0.06 -22.10
C GLY A 108 -11.72 -0.22 -20.62
N ASP A 109 -12.92 -0.71 -20.28
CA ASP A 109 -13.25 -1.42 -19.03
C ASP A 109 -12.64 -0.87 -17.72
N GLU A 110 -12.69 0.44 -17.56
CA GLU A 110 -12.36 1.14 -16.32
C GLU A 110 -13.50 0.95 -15.32
N PHE A 111 -13.26 0.21 -14.23
CA PHE A 111 -14.24 -0.02 -13.16
C PHE A 111 -14.70 1.25 -12.42
N CYS A 112 -14.21 2.42 -12.83
CA CYS A 112 -14.61 3.73 -12.31
C CYS A 112 -15.21 4.68 -13.33
N ALA A 113 -15.38 4.25 -14.58
CA ALA A 113 -16.05 5.05 -15.58
C ALA A 113 -17.57 4.86 -15.47
N ASN A 114 -18.27 5.88 -14.94
CA ASN A 114 -19.60 6.36 -15.36
C ASN A 114 -20.62 5.34 -15.91
N ASN A 115 -20.73 4.12 -15.40
CA ASN A 115 -21.79 3.22 -15.83
C ASN A 115 -23.07 3.56 -15.06
N LEU A 116 -23.62 4.74 -15.38
CA LEU A 116 -24.98 5.15 -15.04
C LEU A 116 -26.03 4.20 -15.65
N ASN A 117 -25.62 3.32 -16.56
CA ASN A 117 -26.43 2.21 -17.04
C ASN A 117 -26.18 0.97 -16.16
N LEU A 118 -26.61 1.08 -14.89
CA LEU A 118 -26.69 -0.07 -14.00
C LEU A 118 -27.48 -1.20 -14.65
N ALA A 119 -28.54 -0.91 -15.43
CA ALA A 119 -29.48 -1.89 -16.02
C ALA A 119 -28.89 -3.15 -16.70
N ASN A 120 -27.74 -3.06 -17.38
CA ASN A 120 -27.22 -4.12 -18.26
C ASN A 120 -25.82 -4.65 -17.87
N ASN A 121 -25.27 -4.24 -16.73
CA ASN A 121 -24.03 -4.85 -16.25
C ASN A 121 -24.34 -6.22 -15.61
N GLN A 122 -23.53 -7.25 -15.82
CA GLN A 122 -23.63 -8.53 -15.07
C GLN A 122 -23.48 -8.35 -13.54
N PHE A 123 -22.99 -7.19 -13.11
CA PHE A 123 -22.94 -6.74 -11.73
C PHE A 123 -24.18 -5.90 -11.30
N ASN A 124 -25.15 -5.70 -12.19
CA ASN A 124 -26.42 -5.06 -11.89
C ASN A 124 -27.24 -5.91 -10.92
N GLY A 125 -27.68 -5.31 -9.81
CA GLY A 125 -28.38 -6.04 -8.76
C GLY A 125 -27.47 -6.91 -7.90
N GLN A 126 -26.19 -7.06 -8.23
CA GLN A 126 -25.22 -7.35 -7.17
C GLN A 126 -25.15 -6.09 -6.32
N GLN A 127 -25.45 -6.19 -5.03
CA GLN A 127 -24.95 -5.19 -4.10
C GLN A 127 -23.44 -5.14 -4.35
N ILE A 128 -22.98 -4.13 -5.07
CA ILE A 128 -21.61 -3.65 -4.96
C ILE A 128 -21.45 -3.47 -3.47
N ARG A 129 -20.77 -4.41 -2.80
CA ARG A 129 -20.69 -4.40 -1.35
C ARG A 129 -19.69 -3.32 -1.00
N TRP A 130 -20.21 -2.10 -0.92
CA TRP A 130 -19.57 -0.94 -0.32
C TRP A 130 -19.22 -1.33 1.13
N ASN A 131 -17.94 -1.60 1.36
CA ASN A 131 -17.22 -1.79 2.62
C ASN A 131 -17.93 -2.57 3.77
N TYR A 132 -17.44 -3.79 4.02
CA TYR A 132 -17.94 -4.74 5.04
C TYR A 132 -17.82 -4.26 6.49
N SER A 133 -16.94 -3.30 6.82
CA SER A 133 -16.64 -2.99 8.22
C SER A 133 -17.78 -2.33 9.03
N GLY A 134 -18.96 -2.06 8.44
CA GLY A 134 -20.21 -1.84 9.19
C GLY A 134 -20.24 -0.68 10.20
N VAL A 135 -19.19 0.14 10.27
CA VAL A 135 -19.11 1.30 11.15
C VAL A 135 -18.84 2.55 10.32
N GLY A 136 -19.81 3.47 10.33
CA GLY A 136 -19.81 4.72 9.59
C GLY A 136 -21.05 4.86 8.70
N ASN A 137 -21.71 6.03 8.75
CA ASN A 137 -22.82 6.34 7.85
C ASN A 137 -22.24 6.89 6.53
N GLU A 138 -22.56 6.22 5.42
CA GLU A 138 -22.48 6.86 4.11
C GLU A 138 -23.46 8.03 4.09
N THR A 139 -22.96 9.25 3.93
CA THR A 139 -23.82 10.42 3.76
C THR A 139 -23.68 10.96 2.35
N ILE A 140 -24.80 11.41 1.78
CA ILE A 140 -24.82 12.15 0.51
C ILE A 140 -23.83 13.32 0.51
N THR A 141 -23.57 13.91 1.68
CA THR A 141 -22.57 14.96 1.89
C THR A 141 -21.14 14.49 1.63
N ASN A 142 -20.78 13.25 1.99
CA ASN A 142 -19.45 12.68 1.71
C ASN A 142 -19.26 12.43 0.20
N TRP A 143 -20.34 12.07 -0.49
CA TRP A 143 -20.39 11.87 -1.94
C TRP A 143 -20.33 13.18 -2.74
N GLN A 144 -21.02 14.22 -2.27
CA GLN A 144 -21.12 15.53 -2.94
C GLN A 144 -19.87 16.41 -2.76
N ASN A 145 -19.04 16.13 -1.75
CA ASN A 145 -17.81 16.90 -1.47
C ASN A 145 -16.56 16.37 -2.22
N ASN A 146 -16.74 15.60 -3.31
CA ASN A 146 -15.67 15.08 -4.19
C ASN A 146 -14.59 14.21 -3.52
N LYS A 147 -14.88 13.61 -2.35
CA LYS A 147 -13.88 12.79 -1.63
C LYS A 147 -13.82 11.33 -2.08
N MET A 148 -14.86 10.88 -2.76
CA MET A 148 -15.19 9.46 -2.97
C MET A 148 -15.23 9.08 -4.46
N TRP A 149 -15.05 10.04 -5.37
CA TRP A 149 -15.31 9.81 -6.80
C TRP A 149 -14.25 8.97 -7.51
N TYR A 150 -13.11 8.73 -6.87
CA TYR A 150 -12.06 7.93 -7.45
C TYR A 150 -11.39 7.10 -6.35
N GLY A 151 -11.48 5.81 -6.51
CA GLY A 151 -10.76 4.83 -5.73
C GLY A 151 -9.31 4.66 -6.17
N PHE A 152 -8.59 3.82 -5.43
CA PHE A 152 -7.21 3.44 -5.74
C PHE A 152 -7.16 1.95 -6.08
N ASP A 153 -6.37 1.56 -7.08
CA ASP A 153 -6.03 0.15 -7.26
C ASP A 153 -5.01 -0.32 -6.21
N CYS A 154 -4.56 -1.57 -6.33
CA CYS A 154 -3.65 -2.18 -5.38
C CYS A 154 -2.30 -1.43 -5.23
N SER A 155 -1.64 -1.11 -6.34
CA SER A 155 -0.33 -0.45 -6.37
C SER A 155 -0.43 1.05 -6.16
N ASP A 156 -1.49 1.67 -6.68
CA ASP A 156 -1.83 3.06 -6.40
C ASP A 156 -2.10 3.26 -4.91
N PHE A 157 -2.87 2.38 -4.28
CA PHE A 157 -3.18 2.49 -2.85
C PHE A 157 -1.94 2.32 -1.98
N THR A 158 -1.09 1.33 -2.29
CA THR A 158 0.15 1.13 -1.52
C THR A 158 1.11 2.32 -1.69
N ALA A 159 1.28 2.87 -2.90
CA ALA A 159 2.04 4.10 -3.11
C ALA A 159 1.47 5.30 -2.35
N TRP A 160 0.14 5.42 -2.35
CA TRP A 160 -0.58 6.46 -1.63
C TRP A 160 -0.33 6.40 -0.12
N LEU A 161 -0.42 5.22 0.51
CA LEU A 161 -0.20 5.07 1.94
C LEU A 161 1.18 5.53 2.38
N TYR A 162 2.21 5.18 1.61
CA TYR A 162 3.59 5.57 1.89
C TYR A 162 3.83 7.07 1.72
N ASN A 163 3.25 7.65 0.68
CA ASN A 163 3.34 9.09 0.44
C ASN A 163 2.58 9.87 1.51
N PHE A 164 1.29 9.58 1.72
CA PHE A 164 0.46 10.25 2.72
C PHE A 164 1.01 10.07 4.14
N GLY A 165 1.41 8.85 4.50
CA GLY A 165 1.88 8.53 5.84
C GLY A 165 3.27 9.08 6.13
N LEU A 166 4.23 8.93 5.21
CA LEU A 166 5.65 9.13 5.48
C LEU A 166 6.35 10.10 4.51
N GLY A 167 5.64 10.64 3.52
CA GLY A 167 6.23 11.42 2.44
C GLY A 167 7.13 10.61 1.50
N ILE A 168 7.06 9.28 1.59
CA ILE A 168 7.84 8.37 0.74
C ILE A 168 7.09 8.22 -0.58
N PHE A 169 7.64 8.82 -1.64
CA PHE A 169 7.03 8.84 -2.96
C PHE A 169 7.69 7.84 -3.91
N PHE A 170 6.89 6.95 -4.50
CA PHE A 170 7.33 6.01 -5.54
C PHE A 170 6.23 5.76 -6.56
N THR A 171 6.58 5.07 -7.64
CA THR A 171 5.67 4.82 -8.76
C THR A 171 4.49 3.91 -8.37
N PRO A 172 3.26 4.22 -8.81
CA PRO A 172 2.12 3.32 -8.67
C PRO A 172 2.10 2.23 -9.76
N SER A 173 3.03 2.24 -10.71
CA SER A 173 3.16 1.16 -11.69
C SER A 173 3.60 -0.12 -10.99
N ILE A 174 2.72 -1.11 -10.90
CA ILE A 174 2.95 -2.33 -10.10
C ILE A 174 4.23 -3.09 -10.46
N TYR A 175 4.56 -3.21 -11.75
CA TYR A 175 5.76 -3.93 -12.18
C TYR A 175 7.01 -3.13 -11.82
N LEU A 176 7.00 -1.80 -11.99
CA LEU A 176 8.11 -0.94 -11.58
C LEU A 176 8.27 -0.90 -10.06
N GLN A 177 7.16 -0.89 -9.33
CA GLN A 177 7.11 -0.96 -7.87
C GLN A 177 7.71 -2.29 -7.37
N ALA A 178 7.41 -3.41 -8.03
CA ALA A 178 8.03 -4.71 -7.75
C ALA A 178 9.53 -4.76 -8.14
N GLY A 179 9.98 -3.85 -9.00
CA GLY A 179 11.38 -3.72 -9.45
C GLY A 179 11.67 -4.22 -10.85
N LEU A 180 10.65 -4.69 -11.58
CA LEU A 180 10.78 -5.08 -12.98
C LEU A 180 10.98 -3.84 -13.85
N ILE A 181 11.62 -4.00 -15.01
CA ILE A 181 11.81 -2.92 -15.99
C ILE A 181 10.70 -2.89 -17.06
N ALA A 182 9.93 -3.97 -17.18
CA ALA A 182 8.79 -4.10 -18.10
C ALA A 182 7.74 -5.07 -17.53
N VAL A 183 6.50 -4.96 -17.99
CA VAL A 183 5.39 -5.85 -17.59
C VAL A 183 5.69 -7.31 -17.97
N ASP A 184 6.24 -7.53 -19.16
CA ASP A 184 6.47 -8.87 -19.73
C ASP A 184 7.78 -9.53 -19.28
N ASP A 185 8.50 -8.92 -18.35
CA ASP A 185 9.78 -9.46 -17.88
C ASP A 185 9.57 -10.81 -17.15
N GLY A 186 8.40 -11.05 -16.56
CA GLY A 186 7.94 -12.41 -16.21
C GLY A 186 8.79 -13.17 -15.17
N ARG A 187 9.83 -12.53 -14.61
CA ARG A 187 10.80 -13.11 -13.68
C ARG A 187 10.40 -12.81 -12.24
N SER A 188 10.57 -13.78 -11.35
CA SER A 188 10.58 -13.56 -9.90
C SER A 188 11.97 -13.16 -9.40
N PRO A 189 12.10 -12.65 -8.17
CA PRO A 189 13.41 -12.36 -7.57
C PRO A 189 14.35 -13.57 -7.55
N ASN A 190 13.84 -14.79 -7.36
CA ASN A 190 14.65 -16.00 -7.39
C ASN A 190 15.16 -16.37 -8.80
N MET A 191 14.62 -15.75 -9.86
CA MET A 191 15.02 -15.96 -11.26
C MET A 191 16.04 -14.92 -11.75
N GLN A 192 16.64 -14.14 -10.84
CA GLN A 192 17.69 -13.16 -11.18
C GLN A 192 18.87 -13.83 -11.89
N ARG A 193 19.32 -13.23 -13.00
CA ARG A 193 20.41 -13.76 -13.85
C ARG A 193 21.70 -12.92 -13.79
N SER A 194 21.63 -11.70 -13.26
CA SER A 194 22.73 -10.74 -13.15
C SER A 194 22.44 -9.68 -12.07
N ALA A 195 23.47 -8.95 -11.63
CA ALA A 195 23.30 -7.73 -10.85
C ALA A 195 22.63 -6.61 -11.70
N GLY A 196 22.01 -5.64 -11.06
CA GLY A 196 21.13 -4.58 -11.54
C GLY A 196 19.63 -4.91 -11.69
N ASN A 197 19.18 -6.17 -11.60
CA ASN A 197 17.94 -6.59 -12.27
C ASN A 197 16.64 -6.07 -11.63
N PHE A 198 16.65 -5.78 -10.33
CA PHE A 198 15.43 -5.39 -9.59
C PHE A 198 15.53 -4.04 -8.87
N GLN A 199 16.54 -3.26 -9.18
CA GLN A 199 16.74 -1.91 -8.67
C GLN A 199 16.60 -0.90 -9.81
N ASN A 200 15.41 -0.88 -10.42
CA ASN A 200 15.07 -0.04 -11.59
C ASN A 200 15.00 1.48 -11.31
N GLY A 201 15.49 1.95 -10.16
CA GLY A 201 15.45 3.34 -9.71
C GLY A 201 14.08 3.85 -9.23
N MET A 202 13.01 3.08 -9.45
CA MET A 202 11.64 3.44 -9.06
C MET A 202 11.03 2.49 -8.02
N ALA A 203 11.64 1.32 -7.82
CA ALA A 203 11.21 0.34 -6.84
C ALA A 203 11.47 0.85 -5.41
N PRO A 204 10.47 0.83 -4.52
CA PRO A 204 10.68 1.23 -3.15
C PRO A 204 11.47 0.18 -2.37
N GLY A 205 12.34 0.63 -1.47
CA GLY A 205 13.01 -0.25 -0.52
C GLY A 205 13.96 -1.27 -1.16
N LYS A 206 14.21 -2.37 -0.44
CA LYS A 206 15.02 -3.50 -0.89
C LYS A 206 14.22 -4.78 -0.84
N LEU A 207 14.55 -5.75 -1.69
CA LEU A 207 13.95 -7.08 -1.59
C LEU A 207 14.36 -7.76 -0.28
N LEU A 208 13.43 -8.55 0.27
CA LEU A 208 13.62 -9.31 1.49
C LEU A 208 14.11 -10.73 1.16
N CYS A 209 15.13 -11.18 1.87
CA CYS A 209 15.60 -12.56 1.86
C CYS A 209 14.72 -13.44 2.75
N ARG A 210 14.71 -14.74 2.50
CA ARG A 210 13.89 -15.68 3.26
C ARG A 210 14.26 -15.72 4.75
N ASP A 211 15.53 -15.52 5.08
CA ASP A 211 16.02 -15.41 6.47
C ASP A 211 15.70 -14.06 7.16
N GLY A 212 14.99 -13.17 6.48
CA GLY A 212 14.60 -11.86 7.00
C GLY A 212 15.64 -10.75 6.82
N SER A 213 16.83 -11.06 6.30
CA SER A 213 17.79 -10.04 5.91
C SER A 213 17.34 -9.29 4.64
N LEU A 214 17.86 -8.08 4.44
CA LEU A 214 17.66 -7.36 3.19
C LEU A 214 18.68 -7.81 2.17
N GLU A 215 18.29 -7.84 0.90
CA GLU A 215 19.21 -8.19 -0.17
C GLU A 215 20.48 -7.32 -0.13
N GLN A 216 21.61 -7.97 -0.36
CA GLN A 216 22.91 -7.33 -0.43
C GLN A 216 23.53 -7.66 -1.78
N ASN A 217 23.91 -6.61 -2.52
CA ASN A 217 24.43 -6.75 -3.88
C ASN A 217 23.55 -7.66 -4.76
N GLU A 218 22.23 -7.53 -4.58
CA GLU A 218 21.22 -8.28 -5.34
C GLU A 218 21.36 -9.80 -5.22
N SER A 219 21.63 -10.22 -3.99
CA SER A 219 21.67 -11.62 -3.63
C SER A 219 21.08 -11.83 -2.26
N CYS A 220 20.46 -12.99 -2.11
CA CYS A 220 19.97 -13.55 -0.86
C CYS A 220 20.50 -14.97 -0.74
N THR A 221 21.38 -15.23 0.23
CA THR A 221 21.98 -16.56 0.45
C THR A 221 20.92 -17.64 0.72
N SER A 222 19.85 -17.27 1.45
CA SER A 222 18.71 -18.13 1.77
C SER A 222 17.63 -18.17 0.68
N GLY A 223 17.87 -17.52 -0.46
CA GLY A 223 16.85 -17.20 -1.45
C GLY A 223 15.99 -16.01 -1.03
N TYR A 224 15.24 -15.47 -1.99
CA TYR A 224 14.31 -14.38 -1.74
C TYR A 224 13.02 -14.86 -1.06
N PHE A 225 12.36 -13.95 -0.36
CA PHE A 225 11.03 -14.18 0.22
C PHE A 225 9.97 -14.28 -0.89
N SER A 226 9.81 -15.48 -1.46
CA SER A 226 8.97 -15.75 -2.63
C SER A 226 8.51 -17.22 -2.60
N THR A 227 7.34 -17.50 -3.17
CA THR A 227 6.91 -18.89 -3.43
C THR A 227 7.41 -19.44 -4.77
N ILE A 228 8.02 -18.59 -5.59
CA ILE A 228 8.48 -18.92 -6.94
C ILE A 228 9.97 -19.27 -6.87
N ASP A 229 10.34 -20.46 -7.36
CA ASP A 229 11.72 -20.91 -7.43
C ASP A 229 12.52 -20.27 -8.59
N LYS A 230 13.80 -20.64 -8.69
CA LYS A 230 14.71 -20.16 -9.73
C LYS A 230 14.30 -20.51 -11.17
N ASN A 231 13.40 -21.47 -11.34
CA ASN A 231 12.89 -21.91 -12.64
C ASN A 231 11.53 -21.26 -12.97
N GLY A 232 10.99 -20.41 -12.08
CA GLY A 232 9.68 -19.80 -12.26
C GLY A 232 8.52 -20.69 -11.79
N LEU A 233 8.77 -21.76 -11.04
CA LEU A 233 7.72 -22.65 -10.56
C LEU A 233 7.32 -22.31 -9.12
N LYS A 234 6.01 -22.37 -8.81
CA LYS A 234 5.46 -22.10 -7.47
C LYS A 234 5.65 -23.29 -6.51
N THR A 235 6.90 -23.66 -6.24
CA THR A 235 7.27 -24.86 -5.46
C THR A 235 7.71 -24.54 -4.04
N ILE A 236 8.10 -23.29 -3.74
CA ILE A 236 8.57 -22.90 -2.42
C ILE A 236 7.37 -22.69 -1.50
N GLN A 237 7.35 -23.43 -0.38
CA GLN A 237 6.37 -23.26 0.69
C GLN A 237 6.95 -22.38 1.79
N LEU A 238 6.26 -21.28 2.07
CA LEU A 238 6.55 -20.37 3.18
C LEU A 238 5.76 -20.79 4.41
N THR A 239 6.36 -20.60 5.58
CA THR A 239 5.85 -21.04 6.89
C THR A 239 5.67 -19.86 7.83
N ASP A 240 5.02 -20.08 8.97
CA ASP A 240 4.93 -19.07 10.03
C ASP A 240 6.30 -18.57 10.52
N LYS A 241 7.35 -19.39 10.43
CA LYS A 241 8.72 -18.97 10.73
C LYS A 241 9.22 -17.95 9.70
N ASP A 242 8.91 -18.16 8.43
CA ASP A 242 9.24 -17.19 7.38
C ASP A 242 8.45 -15.89 7.62
N TYR A 243 7.13 -15.97 7.85
CA TYR A 243 6.29 -14.78 8.09
C TYR A 243 6.70 -13.96 9.33
N ALA A 244 7.33 -14.58 10.33
CA ALA A 244 7.87 -13.87 11.50
C ALA A 244 9.00 -12.89 11.15
N HIS A 245 9.62 -13.00 9.98
CA HIS A 245 10.62 -12.04 9.49
C HIS A 245 10.02 -10.79 8.85
N LEU A 246 8.70 -10.76 8.59
CA LEU A 246 8.02 -9.62 7.99
C LEU A 246 7.76 -8.53 9.02
N ASN A 247 7.93 -7.28 8.59
CA ASN A 247 7.62 -6.10 9.37
C ASN A 247 6.35 -5.44 8.86
N ALA A 248 5.59 -4.82 9.76
CA ALA A 248 4.48 -3.95 9.37
C ALA A 248 4.95 -2.93 8.33
N GLY A 249 4.19 -2.79 7.24
CA GLY A 249 4.55 -1.95 6.11
C GLY A 249 5.21 -2.69 4.96
N ASP A 250 5.82 -3.86 5.15
CA ASP A 250 6.46 -4.59 4.05
C ASP A 250 5.49 -4.75 2.86
N LEU A 251 5.96 -4.37 1.67
CA LEU A 251 5.19 -4.42 0.43
C LEU A 251 5.32 -5.81 -0.18
N MET A 252 4.18 -6.45 -0.39
CA MET A 252 4.10 -7.80 -0.91
C MET A 252 3.45 -7.79 -2.29
N TYR A 253 3.96 -8.63 -3.18
CA TYR A 253 3.51 -8.71 -4.56
C TYR A 253 3.00 -10.11 -4.88
N VAL A 254 1.91 -10.19 -5.65
CA VAL A 254 1.37 -11.45 -6.15
C VAL A 254 1.91 -11.72 -7.55
N GLY A 255 2.37 -12.95 -7.76
CA GLY A 255 2.77 -13.47 -9.06
C GLY A 255 1.68 -14.36 -9.65
N ALA A 256 1.19 -14.03 -10.85
CA ALA A 256 0.32 -14.90 -11.61
C ALA A 256 1.10 -15.52 -12.77
N THR A 257 0.80 -16.78 -13.08
CA THR A 257 1.37 -17.44 -14.25
C THR A 257 0.70 -16.85 -15.49
N GLN A 258 1.50 -16.37 -16.43
CA GLN A 258 1.00 -15.85 -17.69
C GLN A 258 0.58 -17.03 -18.59
N HIS A 259 -0.55 -16.86 -19.26
CA HIS A 259 -1.06 -17.81 -20.24
C HIS A 259 -0.89 -17.19 -21.63
N ASP A 260 -0.56 -18.01 -22.63
CA ASP A 260 -0.54 -17.60 -24.02
C ASP A 260 -1.97 -17.39 -24.57
N PHE A 261 -2.09 -16.96 -25.83
CA PHE A 261 -3.39 -16.74 -26.48
C PHE A 261 -4.27 -18.02 -26.59
N ASN A 262 -3.69 -19.20 -26.39
CA ASN A 262 -4.38 -20.48 -26.36
C ASN A 262 -4.71 -20.95 -24.93
N GLY A 263 -4.39 -20.14 -23.90
CA GLY A 263 -4.61 -20.48 -22.50
C GLY A 263 -3.54 -21.39 -21.90
N LEU A 264 -2.46 -21.69 -22.60
CA LEU A 264 -1.36 -22.52 -22.09
C LEU A 264 -0.41 -21.68 -21.25
N ALA A 265 -0.04 -22.16 -20.07
CA ALA A 265 0.94 -21.48 -19.22
C ALA A 265 2.28 -21.36 -19.97
N ASN A 266 2.78 -20.15 -20.17
CA ASN A 266 4.03 -19.91 -20.89
C ASN A 266 5.27 -19.98 -19.97
N GLY A 267 5.07 -20.33 -18.70
CA GLY A 267 6.13 -20.43 -17.68
C GLY A 267 6.62 -19.10 -17.11
N GLN A 268 6.10 -17.97 -17.57
CA GLN A 268 6.42 -16.65 -17.02
C GLN A 268 5.47 -16.30 -15.88
N ASN A 269 5.98 -15.63 -14.84
CA ASN A 269 5.15 -15.08 -13.76
C ASN A 269 5.18 -13.56 -13.81
N ILE A 270 4.02 -12.97 -14.10
CA ILE A 270 3.86 -11.52 -14.07
C ILE A 270 3.39 -11.07 -12.69
N VAL A 271 3.77 -9.86 -12.30
CA VAL A 271 3.26 -9.25 -11.07
C VAL A 271 1.88 -8.67 -11.35
N THR A 272 0.88 -9.13 -10.61
CA THR A 272 -0.53 -8.76 -10.88
C THR A 272 -1.20 -8.01 -9.74
N HIS A 273 -0.64 -8.05 -8.54
CA HIS A 273 -1.28 -7.44 -7.37
C HIS A 273 -0.27 -7.02 -6.30
N ALA A 274 -0.56 -5.94 -5.58
CA ALA A 274 0.28 -5.42 -4.50
C ALA A 274 -0.54 -5.21 -3.22
N TYR A 275 0.04 -5.55 -2.07
CA TYR A 275 -0.62 -5.39 -0.77
C TYR A 275 0.42 -5.14 0.33
N MET A 276 -0.05 -4.70 1.49
CA MET A 276 0.83 -4.33 2.61
C MET A 276 0.65 -5.27 3.80
N TRP A 277 1.76 -5.73 4.36
CA TRP A 277 1.77 -6.55 5.55
C TRP A 277 1.46 -5.72 6.81
N THR A 278 0.61 -6.23 7.71
CA THR A 278 0.28 -5.52 8.96
C THR A 278 1.09 -5.95 10.17
N GLY A 279 1.62 -7.19 10.17
CA GLY A 279 2.15 -7.83 11.37
C GLY A 279 1.09 -8.17 12.44
N LYS A 280 -0.20 -8.00 12.14
CA LYS A 280 -1.31 -8.31 13.06
C LYS A 280 -2.00 -9.60 12.68
N LYS A 281 -2.62 -10.23 13.68
CA LYS A 281 -3.50 -11.39 13.50
C LYS A 281 -4.96 -11.02 13.76
N ILE A 282 -5.88 -11.79 13.19
CA ILE A 282 -7.31 -11.69 13.47
C ILE A 282 -7.58 -12.12 14.92
N GLY A 283 -8.30 -11.30 15.68
CA GLY A 283 -8.68 -11.57 17.07
C GLY A 283 -9.05 -10.29 17.84
N ASN A 284 -9.23 -10.40 19.15
CA ASN A 284 -9.73 -9.32 20.02
C ASN A 284 -8.68 -8.75 21.00
N GLY A 285 -7.42 -9.17 20.89
CA GLY A 285 -6.32 -8.67 21.71
C GLY A 285 -5.80 -7.29 21.29
N ILE A 286 -4.97 -6.68 22.14
CA ILE A 286 -4.47 -5.30 21.97
C ILE A 286 -3.70 -5.04 20.66
N ASN A 287 -3.11 -6.08 20.07
CA ASN A 287 -2.38 -6.03 18.80
C ASN A 287 -3.04 -6.87 17.70
N GLN A 288 -4.35 -7.12 17.82
CA GLN A 288 -5.13 -7.90 16.86
C GLN A 288 -6.16 -7.03 16.14
N VAL A 289 -6.67 -7.54 15.03
CA VAL A 289 -7.74 -6.90 14.27
C VAL A 289 -9.02 -7.73 14.45
N PRO A 290 -10.12 -7.13 14.94
CA PRO A 290 -11.37 -7.85 15.12
C PRO A 290 -11.88 -8.45 13.81
N ILE A 291 -12.37 -9.68 13.85
CA ILE A 291 -12.90 -10.37 12.66
C ILE A 291 -14.06 -9.61 12.00
N SER A 292 -14.80 -8.81 12.77
CA SER A 292 -15.93 -8.00 12.30
C SER A 292 -15.53 -6.91 11.30
N ILE A 293 -14.25 -6.51 11.27
CA ILE A 293 -13.75 -5.49 10.33
C ILE A 293 -12.86 -6.09 9.24
N ILE A 294 -12.76 -7.42 9.15
CA ILE A 294 -12.04 -8.08 8.07
C ILE A 294 -12.98 -8.28 6.89
N ALA A 295 -12.71 -7.62 5.77
CA ALA A 295 -13.49 -7.77 4.56
C ALA A 295 -13.44 -9.19 4.00
N PRO A 296 -14.58 -9.70 3.47
CA PRO A 296 -14.62 -10.98 2.81
C PRO A 296 -13.87 -10.94 1.48
N HIS A 297 -13.36 -12.09 1.07
CA HIS A 297 -12.93 -12.35 -0.31
C HIS A 297 -14.14 -12.83 -1.11
N LYS A 298 -14.73 -11.99 -1.95
CA LYS A 298 -15.77 -12.37 -2.92
C LYS A 298 -15.31 -11.96 -4.34
N PRO A 299 -15.98 -12.34 -5.44
CA PRO A 299 -17.16 -13.19 -5.55
C PRO A 299 -16.88 -14.69 -5.45
N TYR A 300 -15.62 -15.13 -5.42
CA TYR A 300 -15.28 -16.55 -5.35
C TYR A 300 -15.04 -17.00 -3.91
N GLU A 301 -16.13 -17.31 -3.20
CA GLU A 301 -16.07 -18.10 -1.98
C GLU A 301 -15.54 -19.50 -2.32
N GLN A 302 -14.21 -19.65 -2.31
CA GLN A 302 -13.62 -20.91 -1.87
C GLN A 302 -13.46 -20.80 -0.35
N ASP A 303 -13.87 -21.83 0.39
CA ASP A 303 -13.77 -21.90 1.86
C ASP A 303 -12.38 -21.54 2.41
N SER A 304 -11.35 -21.60 1.56
CA SER A 304 -9.95 -21.33 1.86
C SER A 304 -9.60 -19.87 2.21
N CYS A 305 -10.50 -18.91 1.97
CA CYS A 305 -10.26 -17.47 2.27
C CYS A 305 -11.31 -16.84 3.21
N LYS A 306 -12.07 -17.67 3.95
CA LYS A 306 -12.91 -17.17 5.04
C LYS A 306 -12.04 -16.66 6.20
N PRO A 307 -12.28 -15.43 6.71
CA PRO A 307 -11.57 -14.92 7.88
C PRO A 307 -11.75 -15.81 9.10
N GLN A 308 -10.67 -16.09 9.82
CA GLN A 308 -10.62 -16.90 11.03
C GLN A 308 -9.63 -16.32 12.03
N ALA A 309 -9.92 -16.46 13.32
CA ALA A 309 -9.03 -16.02 14.39
C ALA A 309 -7.63 -16.67 14.24
N GLY A 310 -6.58 -15.90 14.50
CA GLY A 310 -5.19 -16.36 14.37
C GLY A 310 -4.58 -16.26 12.98
N GLN A 311 -5.38 -16.03 11.92
CA GLN A 311 -4.84 -15.71 10.59
C GLN A 311 -4.16 -14.35 10.60
N TRP A 312 -3.12 -14.20 9.79
CA TRP A 312 -2.48 -12.91 9.56
C TRP A 312 -3.40 -11.95 8.80
N VAL A 313 -3.21 -10.66 9.02
CA VAL A 313 -3.98 -9.59 8.38
C VAL A 313 -3.09 -8.83 7.41
N ILE A 314 -3.64 -8.50 6.26
CA ILE A 314 -3.04 -7.60 5.27
C ILE A 314 -3.95 -6.40 5.05
N ILE A 315 -3.38 -5.35 4.49
CA ILE A 315 -4.09 -4.21 3.95
C ILE A 315 -4.02 -4.32 2.44
N ASP A 316 -5.18 -4.32 1.80
CA ASP A 316 -5.28 -4.57 0.38
C ASP A 316 -6.42 -3.78 -0.27
N SER A 317 -6.18 -3.26 -1.47
CA SER A 317 -7.19 -2.65 -2.33
C SER A 317 -7.54 -3.60 -3.47
N THR A 318 -8.73 -4.19 -3.39
CA THR A 318 -9.32 -5.05 -4.44
C THR A 318 -10.58 -4.38 -4.98
N TYR A 319 -11.34 -5.03 -5.85
CA TYR A 319 -12.62 -4.52 -6.38
C TYR A 319 -13.62 -3.94 -5.35
N GLN A 320 -13.49 -4.22 -4.04
CA GLN A 320 -14.33 -3.65 -2.97
C GLN A 320 -13.75 -2.41 -2.27
N GLY A 321 -12.58 -1.94 -2.69
CA GLY A 321 -11.82 -0.88 -2.02
C GLY A 321 -10.70 -1.41 -1.13
N PRO A 322 -9.88 -0.46 -0.64
CA PRO A 322 -9.01 -0.64 0.51
C PRO A 322 -9.75 -1.20 1.73
N ASP A 323 -9.25 -2.31 2.25
CA ASP A 323 -9.77 -2.89 3.48
C ASP A 323 -8.74 -3.78 4.18
N TYR A 324 -9.06 -4.16 5.43
CA TYR A 324 -8.36 -5.25 6.11
C TYR A 324 -8.83 -6.58 5.53
N ARG A 325 -7.88 -7.46 5.17
CA ARG A 325 -8.20 -8.78 4.63
C ARG A 325 -7.40 -9.86 5.34
N ALA A 326 -8.01 -11.04 5.41
CA ALA A 326 -7.29 -12.22 5.87
C ALA A 326 -6.20 -12.59 4.85
N PHE A 327 -4.99 -12.82 5.33
CA PHE A 327 -3.92 -13.43 4.55
C PHE A 327 -4.21 -14.93 4.40
N CYS A 328 -4.84 -15.29 3.29
CA CYS A 328 -5.31 -16.63 3.01
C CYS A 328 -4.49 -17.34 1.91
N SER A 329 -4.93 -18.54 1.52
CA SER A 329 -4.20 -19.42 0.60
C SER A 329 -3.88 -18.80 -0.77
N TYR A 330 -4.73 -17.90 -1.27
CA TYR A 330 -4.45 -17.16 -2.50
C TYR A 330 -3.18 -16.31 -2.36
N TYR A 331 -3.06 -15.50 -1.31
CA TYR A 331 -1.86 -14.69 -1.12
C TYR A 331 -0.65 -15.54 -0.79
N SER A 332 -0.79 -16.47 0.16
CA SER A 332 0.35 -17.23 0.68
C SER A 332 1.00 -18.15 -0.36
N LYS A 333 0.25 -18.62 -1.37
CA LYS A 333 0.77 -19.47 -2.44
C LYS A 333 1.34 -18.69 -3.63
N ASN A 334 1.02 -17.41 -3.75
CA ASN A 334 1.33 -16.62 -4.94
C ASN A 334 2.28 -15.46 -4.66
N ILE A 335 3.09 -15.52 -3.59
CA ILE A 335 4.05 -14.44 -3.27
C ILE A 335 5.13 -14.39 -4.34
N TRP A 336 5.12 -13.34 -5.15
CA TRP A 336 6.18 -13.06 -6.11
C TRP A 336 7.46 -12.62 -5.40
N GLY A 337 7.33 -11.71 -4.43
CA GLY A 337 8.44 -11.14 -3.68
C GLY A 337 7.95 -10.16 -2.62
N VAL A 338 8.85 -9.77 -1.72
CA VAL A 338 8.58 -8.79 -0.66
C VAL A 338 9.64 -7.71 -0.68
N ARG A 339 9.23 -6.44 -0.53
CA ARG A 339 10.10 -5.28 -0.40
C ARG A 339 9.94 -4.61 0.95
N ARG A 340 11.06 -4.38 1.64
CA ARG A 340 11.14 -3.60 2.86
C ARG A 340 11.52 -2.17 2.56
N VAL A 341 10.57 -1.27 2.77
CA VAL A 341 10.74 0.18 2.55
C VAL A 341 11.27 0.87 3.80
N ILE A 342 10.70 0.55 4.96
CA ILE A 342 11.10 1.08 6.28
C ILE A 342 12.23 0.20 6.85
N ARG A 343 13.44 0.75 6.96
CA ARG A 343 14.65 0.01 7.34
C ARG A 343 14.94 0.12 8.82
#